data_AF-A0A1B6HI49-F1
#
_entry.id   AF-A0A1B6HI49-F1
#
_cell.length_a   1.000
_cell.length_b   1.000
_cell.length_c   1.000
_cell.angle_alpha   90.00
_cell.angle_beta   90.00
_cell.angle_gamma   90.00
#
_symmetry.space_group_name_H-M   'P 1'
#
loop_
_entity.id
_entity.type
_entity.pdbx_description
1 polymer ?
#
loop_
_entity_poly.entity_id
_entity_poly.type
_entity_poly.pdbx_seq_one_letter_code
_entity_poly.pdbx_strand_id
1 'polypeptide(L)'
;MSSDKDCLHFIRSRTQEKLELCFYRYGILVASYPWTFIIFSLVLTSVCSMGLLNFRQEKNPMNLWIPPDSHFKRDTDWFMKNIRLGYRIQTVMVTAPDVLEPAVMQQLLQIRNRVVQSTLQNVTWEDVCFRVPVVQLNTRKKRSSNNELFEGNEYEDVDDDRYNILYNFEPSVVLPSAIFCSIVSSFSTGCYEHSLLEFWSYNEEEIESLTKEDIIFALNHTTISPVLGLSMHYTQLLGGVKRNASGVIVAASSLLSQWMVHVNFSAVDMDLVGNDGGTADWATGQGMIWEQSFLNTMENVTSSLDHSNATDVLYEASRSFGDISSAAMFQDILKIACGVFLTFIFVLLVLSKFTCLEIRIIPAGAGLACVGLAFISACGFCSALGIFYGPVHTSLPFLLMGIGVDD
;
A
#
# COMPACT_ATOMS: atom_id res chain seq x y z
N MET A 1 8.10 64.50 -10.85
CA MET A 1 7.85 63.30 -11.68
C MET A 1 8.87 63.06 -12.80
N SER A 2 9.58 64.07 -13.32
CA SER A 2 10.71 63.88 -14.27
C SER A 2 12.02 63.48 -13.58
N SER A 3 12.38 64.16 -12.48
CA SER A 3 13.67 63.95 -11.78
C SER A 3 13.86 62.55 -11.18
N ASP A 4 12.79 61.86 -10.75
CA ASP A 4 12.88 60.50 -10.21
C ASP A 4 13.16 59.45 -11.29
N LYS A 5 12.66 59.68 -12.52
CA LYS A 5 12.92 58.79 -13.67
C LYS A 5 14.37 58.90 -14.13
N ASP A 6 14.95 60.09 -14.08
CA ASP A 6 16.36 60.33 -14.42
C ASP A 6 17.31 59.73 -13.37
N CYS A 7 16.94 59.80 -12.08
CA CYS A 7 17.71 59.17 -10.99
C CYS A 7 17.70 57.64 -11.08
N LEU A 8 16.53 57.03 -11.31
CA LEU A 8 16.41 55.58 -11.50
C LEU A 8 17.17 55.10 -12.75
N HIS A 9 17.14 55.87 -13.83
CA HIS A 9 17.90 55.56 -15.05
C HIS A 9 19.42 55.63 -14.79
N PHE A 10 19.88 56.63 -14.04
CA PHE A 10 21.29 56.77 -13.66
C PHE A 10 21.76 55.64 -12.72
N ILE A 11 20.95 55.26 -11.73
CA ILE A 11 21.27 54.13 -10.84
C ILE A 11 21.34 52.84 -11.66
N ARG A 12 20.34 52.58 -12.53
CA ARG A 12 20.31 51.41 -13.41
C ARG A 12 21.56 51.32 -14.28
N SER A 13 21.91 52.39 -15.00
CA SER A 13 23.06 52.39 -15.90
C SER A 13 24.36 52.17 -15.13
N ARG A 14 24.50 52.80 -13.96
CA ARG A 14 25.69 52.65 -13.12
C ARG A 14 25.80 51.26 -12.50
N THR A 15 24.70 50.63 -12.12
CA THR A 15 24.69 49.24 -11.64
C THR A 15 25.03 48.27 -12.76
N GLN A 16 24.49 48.48 -13.97
CA GLN A 16 24.77 47.65 -15.13
C GLN A 16 26.26 47.72 -15.52
N GLU A 17 26.82 48.91 -15.64
CA GLU A 17 28.24 49.12 -15.97
C GLU A 17 29.16 48.45 -14.94
N LYS A 18 28.84 48.55 -13.65
CA LYS A 18 29.62 47.89 -12.58
C LYS A 18 29.52 46.36 -12.66
N LEU A 19 28.35 45.81 -12.94
CA LEU A 19 28.14 44.38 -13.11
C LEU A 19 28.91 43.87 -14.34
N GLU A 20 28.81 44.56 -15.47
CA GLU A 20 29.53 44.24 -16.71
C GLU A 20 31.05 44.23 -16.47
N LEU A 21 31.60 45.27 -15.82
CA LEU A 21 33.02 45.31 -15.48
C LEU A 21 33.44 44.18 -14.53
N CYS A 22 32.58 43.79 -13.59
CA CYS A 22 32.83 42.69 -12.68
C CYS A 22 32.91 41.35 -13.42
N PHE A 23 31.89 41.02 -14.23
CA PHE A 23 31.85 39.79 -15.02
C PHE A 23 32.94 39.76 -16.09
N TYR A 24 33.28 40.90 -16.70
CA TYR A 24 34.39 41.00 -17.65
C TYR A 24 35.73 40.67 -16.99
N ARG A 25 36.02 41.24 -15.82
CA ARG A 25 37.24 40.94 -15.06
C ARG A 25 37.29 39.48 -14.61
N TYR A 26 36.15 38.93 -14.16
CA TYR A 26 36.03 37.53 -13.80
C TYR A 26 36.28 36.61 -15.00
N GLY A 27 35.70 36.94 -16.17
CA GLY A 27 35.91 36.19 -17.42
C GLY A 27 37.37 36.17 -17.86
N ILE A 28 38.08 37.31 -17.78
CA ILE A 28 39.52 37.36 -18.06
C ILE A 28 40.31 36.49 -17.09
N LEU A 29 39.96 36.50 -15.81
CA LEU A 29 40.63 35.68 -14.79
C LEU A 29 40.49 34.18 -15.10
N VAL A 30 39.27 33.73 -15.40
CA VAL A 30 39.00 32.33 -15.75
C VAL A 30 39.71 31.93 -17.05
N ALA A 31 39.67 32.80 -18.07
CA ALA A 31 40.33 32.56 -19.35
C ALA A 31 41.87 32.54 -19.26
N SER A 32 42.44 33.27 -18.29
CA SER A 32 43.90 33.29 -18.06
C SER A 32 44.41 32.03 -17.35
N TYR A 33 43.56 31.35 -16.57
CA TYR A 33 43.93 30.16 -15.78
C TYR A 33 42.94 28.98 -15.90
N PRO A 34 42.57 28.54 -17.11
CA PRO A 34 41.43 27.63 -17.34
C PRO A 34 41.56 26.31 -16.59
N TRP A 35 42.73 25.67 -16.61
CA TRP A 35 42.95 24.39 -15.94
C TRP A 35 42.80 24.47 -14.42
N THR A 36 43.20 25.58 -13.80
CA THR A 36 43.07 25.74 -12.34
C THR A 36 41.61 25.79 -11.92
N PHE A 37 40.77 26.52 -12.66
CA PHE A 37 39.33 26.62 -12.40
C PHE A 37 38.60 25.31 -12.67
N ILE A 38 38.95 24.59 -13.75
CA ILE A 38 38.38 23.27 -14.07
C ILE A 38 38.73 22.24 -12.98
N ILE A 39 40.00 22.16 -12.56
CA ILE A 39 40.40 21.23 -11.52
C ILE A 39 39.74 21.60 -10.20
N PHE A 40 39.71 22.88 -9.85
CA PHE A 40 39.04 23.35 -8.64
C PHE A 40 37.56 23.01 -8.61
N SER A 41 36.82 23.22 -9.71
CA SER A 41 35.39 22.89 -9.78
C SER A 41 35.15 21.39 -9.70
N LEU A 42 35.97 20.56 -10.35
CA LEU A 42 35.88 19.10 -10.26
C LEU A 42 36.21 18.57 -8.86
N VAL A 43 37.20 19.15 -8.17
CA VAL A 43 37.52 18.80 -6.79
C VAL A 43 36.35 19.18 -5.88
N LEU A 44 35.80 20.39 -6.04
CA LEU A 44 34.67 20.85 -5.24
C LEU A 44 33.44 19.94 -5.41
N THR A 45 33.06 19.62 -6.65
CA THR A 45 31.92 18.73 -6.92
C THR A 45 32.19 17.31 -6.41
N SER A 46 33.43 16.82 -6.50
CA SER A 46 33.80 15.51 -5.97
C SER A 46 33.69 15.46 -4.43
N VAL A 47 34.17 16.49 -3.73
CA VAL A 47 34.04 16.60 -2.26
C VAL A 47 32.57 16.65 -1.84
N CYS A 48 31.74 17.45 -2.52
CA CYS A 48 30.30 17.50 -2.24
C CYS A 48 29.61 16.16 -2.54
N SER A 49 29.98 15.50 -3.63
CA SER A 49 29.43 14.19 -4.02
C SER A 49 29.83 13.08 -3.06
N MET A 50 30.95 13.21 -2.33
CA MET A 50 31.37 12.24 -1.30
C MET A 50 30.32 12.05 -0.20
N GLY A 51 29.43 13.04 0.02
CA GLY A 51 28.30 12.91 0.93
C GLY A 51 27.28 11.83 0.54
N LEU A 52 27.31 11.34 -0.71
CA LEU A 52 26.52 10.18 -1.13
C LEU A 52 26.92 8.87 -0.45
N LEU A 53 28.09 8.80 0.21
CA LEU A 53 28.44 7.66 1.06
C LEU A 53 27.47 7.49 2.25
N ASN A 54 26.79 8.57 2.66
CA ASN A 54 25.75 8.55 3.68
C ASN A 54 24.34 8.63 3.06
N PHE A 55 24.19 8.21 1.80
CA PHE A 55 22.91 8.29 1.10
C PHE A 55 21.87 7.43 1.79
N ARG A 56 20.81 8.08 2.27
CA ARG A 56 19.67 7.42 2.88
C ARG A 56 18.41 7.76 2.11
N GLN A 57 17.76 6.73 1.60
CA GLN A 57 16.44 6.84 1.00
C GLN A 57 15.39 6.67 2.09
N GLU A 58 14.38 7.53 2.12
CA GLU A 58 13.23 7.39 3.02
C GLU A 58 12.18 6.54 2.32
N LYS A 59 11.81 5.42 2.93
CA LYS A 59 10.81 4.47 2.41
C LYS A 59 9.52 4.49 3.22
N ASN A 60 9.49 5.14 4.38
CA ASN A 60 8.30 5.17 5.21
C ASN A 60 7.27 6.17 4.66
N PRO A 61 6.08 5.72 4.21
CA PRO A 61 5.06 6.61 3.67
C PRO A 61 4.60 7.65 4.70
N MET A 62 4.65 7.32 5.99
CA MET A 62 4.29 8.23 7.07
C MET A 62 5.23 9.44 7.16
N ASN A 63 6.52 9.25 6.87
CA ASN A 63 7.49 10.34 6.89
C ASN A 63 7.45 11.14 5.57
N LEU A 64 7.06 10.51 4.47
CA LEU A 64 7.02 11.13 3.14
C LEU A 64 5.77 11.97 2.89
N TRP A 65 4.60 11.49 3.32
CA TRP A 65 3.31 12.02 2.87
C TRP A 65 2.51 12.71 3.97
N ILE A 66 2.96 12.62 5.23
CA ILE A 66 2.23 13.15 6.38
C ILE A 66 3.09 14.18 7.10
N PRO A 67 2.54 15.37 7.42
CA PRO A 67 3.28 16.37 8.18
C PRO A 67 3.72 15.83 9.56
N PRO A 68 4.98 16.04 9.96
CA PRO A 68 5.54 15.43 11.18
C PRO A 68 4.83 15.89 12.45
N ASP A 69 4.35 17.15 12.48
CA ASP A 69 3.68 17.75 13.64
C ASP A 69 2.14 17.52 13.62
N SER A 70 1.64 16.67 12.72
CA SER A 70 0.20 16.42 12.63
C SER A 70 -0.32 15.57 13.80
N HIS A 71 -1.57 15.84 14.20
CA HIS A 71 -2.27 15.00 15.17
C HIS A 71 -2.35 13.53 14.72
N PHE A 72 -2.58 13.31 13.43
CA PHE A 72 -2.61 11.98 12.84
C PHE A 72 -1.30 11.21 13.07
N LYS A 73 -0.13 11.85 12.86
CA LYS A 73 1.19 11.23 13.12
C LYS A 73 1.35 10.83 14.58
N ARG A 74 1.07 11.75 15.49
CA ARG A 74 1.21 11.52 16.93
C ARG A 74 0.32 10.39 17.43
N ASP A 75 -0.93 10.35 16.98
CA ASP A 75 -1.91 9.35 17.42
C ASP A 75 -1.59 7.97 16.83
N THR A 76 -1.11 7.91 15.59
CA THR A 76 -0.63 6.68 14.93
C THR A 76 0.62 6.12 15.62
N ASP A 77 1.60 6.97 15.95
CA ASP A 77 2.81 6.55 16.66
C ASP A 77 2.48 6.02 18.06
N TRP A 78 1.54 6.68 18.75
CA TRP A 78 1.03 6.20 20.03
C TRP A 78 0.34 4.84 19.87
N PHE A 79 -0.52 4.67 18.86
CA PHE A 79 -1.22 3.41 18.59
C PHE A 79 -0.23 2.27 18.34
N MET A 80 0.72 2.46 17.41
CA MET A 80 1.71 1.43 17.06
C MET A 80 2.60 1.05 18.23
N LYS A 81 3.00 2.02 19.06
CA LYS A 81 3.86 1.78 20.22
C LYS A 81 3.15 1.00 21.34
N ASN A 82 1.87 1.27 21.56
CA ASN A 82 1.10 0.70 22.68
C ASN A 82 0.37 -0.60 22.32
N ILE A 83 -0.32 -0.64 21.17
CA ILE A 83 -1.11 -1.81 20.75
C ILE A 83 -0.21 -2.89 20.16
N ARG A 84 0.82 -2.50 19.38
CA ARG A 84 1.87 -3.35 18.76
C ARG A 84 1.39 -4.44 17.79
N LEU A 85 0.11 -4.76 17.82
CA LEU A 85 -0.57 -5.77 17.03
C LEU A 85 -1.42 -5.05 15.97
N GLY A 86 -1.29 -5.49 14.73
CA GLY A 86 -2.13 -5.07 13.62
C GLY A 86 -2.37 -6.23 12.67
N TYR A 87 -3.14 -5.97 11.62
CA TYR A 87 -3.30 -6.92 10.54
C TYR A 87 -3.43 -6.22 9.19
N ARG A 88 -3.13 -6.96 8.14
CA ARG A 88 -3.29 -6.59 6.74
C ARG A 88 -4.29 -7.51 6.08
N ILE A 89 -5.09 -7.00 5.18
CA ILE A 89 -6.18 -7.76 4.55
C ILE A 89 -5.71 -8.19 3.17
N GLN A 90 -5.82 -9.49 2.90
CA GLN A 90 -5.70 -10.05 1.55
C GLN A 90 -7.10 -10.45 1.12
N THR A 91 -7.47 -10.10 -0.10
CA THR A 91 -8.85 -10.24 -0.57
C THR A 91 -8.88 -11.06 -1.85
N VAL A 92 -9.81 -12.01 -1.91
CA VAL A 92 -10.25 -12.64 -3.16
C VAL A 92 -11.70 -12.24 -3.38
N MET A 93 -12.00 -11.76 -4.57
CA MET A 93 -13.33 -11.36 -5.01
C MET A 93 -13.75 -12.25 -6.18
N VAL A 94 -14.88 -12.93 -6.03
CA VAL A 94 -15.51 -13.71 -7.09
C VAL A 94 -16.73 -12.94 -7.59
N THR A 95 -16.85 -12.77 -8.91
CA THR A 95 -17.99 -12.11 -9.54
C THR A 95 -18.71 -13.07 -10.46
N ALA A 96 -20.03 -13.10 -10.38
CA ALA A 96 -20.90 -13.95 -11.20
C ALA A 96 -22.28 -13.28 -11.37
N PRO A 97 -23.13 -13.73 -12.31
CA PRO A 97 -24.52 -13.28 -12.38
C PRO A 97 -25.27 -13.49 -11.06
N ASP A 98 -24.99 -14.61 -10.40
CA ASP A 98 -25.35 -14.89 -9.01
C ASP A 98 -24.24 -15.67 -8.32
N VAL A 99 -23.65 -15.10 -7.27
CA VAL A 99 -22.59 -15.73 -6.47
C VAL A 99 -23.14 -16.67 -5.39
N LEU A 100 -24.45 -16.68 -5.16
CA LEU A 100 -25.10 -17.57 -4.17
C LEU A 100 -25.42 -18.96 -4.74
N GLU A 101 -24.75 -19.35 -5.82
CA GLU A 101 -24.89 -20.67 -6.43
C GLU A 101 -23.89 -21.69 -5.81
N PRO A 102 -24.28 -22.97 -5.65
CA PRO A 102 -23.41 -23.99 -5.07
C PRO A 102 -22.05 -24.15 -5.78
N ALA A 103 -22.05 -24.03 -7.11
CA ALA A 103 -20.82 -24.10 -7.90
C ALA A 103 -19.78 -23.03 -7.50
N VAL A 104 -20.26 -21.83 -7.12
CA VAL A 104 -19.39 -20.74 -6.67
C VAL A 104 -18.83 -21.03 -5.28
N MET A 105 -19.62 -21.64 -4.38
CA MET A 105 -19.13 -22.06 -3.06
C MET A 105 -18.06 -23.15 -3.16
N GLN A 106 -18.26 -24.12 -4.06
CA GLN A 106 -17.26 -25.16 -4.33
C GLN A 106 -15.97 -24.57 -4.93
N GLN A 107 -16.09 -23.64 -5.88
CA GLN A 107 -14.94 -22.93 -6.43
C GLN A 107 -14.20 -22.14 -5.35
N LEU A 108 -14.92 -21.46 -4.47
CA LEU A 108 -14.34 -20.70 -3.37
C LEU A 108 -13.60 -21.60 -2.38
N LEU A 109 -14.14 -22.78 -2.10
CA LEU A 109 -13.50 -23.78 -1.24
C LEU A 109 -12.18 -24.29 -1.87
N GLN A 110 -12.17 -24.56 -3.18
CA GLN A 110 -10.95 -24.95 -3.88
C GLN A 110 -9.88 -23.84 -3.84
N ILE A 111 -10.28 -22.59 -4.03
CA ILE A 111 -9.39 -21.42 -3.93
C ILE A 111 -8.79 -21.35 -2.53
N ARG A 112 -9.64 -21.41 -1.50
CA ARG A 112 -9.21 -21.39 -0.10
C ARG A 112 -8.19 -22.49 0.19
N ASN A 113 -8.49 -23.74 -0.21
CA ASN A 113 -7.61 -24.86 0.02
C ASN A 113 -6.23 -24.64 -0.62
N ARG A 114 -6.17 -24.11 -1.85
CA ARG A 114 -4.89 -23.75 -2.49
C ARG A 114 -4.15 -22.65 -1.75
N VAL A 115 -4.83 -21.61 -1.29
CA VAL A 115 -4.23 -20.51 -0.52
C VAL A 115 -3.64 -21.00 0.80
N VAL A 116 -4.41 -21.80 1.56
CA VAL A 116 -3.98 -22.33 2.87
C VAL A 116 -2.83 -23.33 2.73
N GLN A 117 -2.83 -24.14 1.66
CA GLN A 117 -1.75 -25.10 1.36
C GLN A 117 -0.52 -24.45 0.71
N SER A 118 -0.63 -23.20 0.23
CA SER A 118 0.49 -22.51 -0.41
C SER A 118 1.60 -22.26 0.62
N THR A 119 2.84 -22.52 0.20
CA THR A 119 4.02 -22.30 1.04
C THR A 119 5.14 -21.71 0.22
N LEU A 120 5.82 -20.72 0.80
CA LEU A 120 7.03 -20.13 0.24
C LEU A 120 8.05 -19.99 1.37
N GLN A 121 9.26 -20.50 1.17
CA GLN A 121 10.32 -20.49 2.19
C GLN A 121 9.88 -21.08 3.55
N ASN A 122 9.08 -22.15 3.52
CA ASN A 122 8.49 -22.83 4.69
C ASN A 122 7.57 -21.96 5.56
N VAL A 123 7.10 -20.82 5.06
CA VAL A 123 6.07 -20.01 5.74
C VAL A 123 4.70 -20.48 5.29
N THR A 124 3.85 -20.84 6.24
CA THR A 124 2.47 -21.30 6.02
C THR A 124 1.44 -20.25 6.48
N TRP A 125 0.17 -20.43 6.11
CA TRP A 125 -0.92 -19.55 6.57
C TRP A 125 -1.02 -19.49 8.10
N GLU A 126 -0.88 -20.62 8.78
CA GLU A 126 -0.96 -20.71 10.25
C GLU A 126 0.15 -19.93 10.96
N ASP A 127 1.29 -19.71 10.30
CA ASP A 127 2.42 -18.96 10.87
C ASP A 127 2.18 -17.44 10.85
N VAL A 128 1.43 -16.95 9.84
CA VAL A 128 1.29 -15.51 9.57
C VAL A 128 -0.11 -14.97 9.85
N CYS A 129 -1.11 -15.82 10.07
CA CYS A 129 -2.48 -15.36 10.27
C CYS A 129 -2.63 -14.52 11.55
N PHE A 130 -3.51 -13.53 11.50
CA PHE A 130 -3.93 -12.79 12.68
C PHE A 130 -4.80 -13.69 13.53
N ARG A 131 -4.34 -14.01 14.74
CA ARG A 131 -5.01 -14.96 15.63
C ARG A 131 -6.00 -14.25 16.56
N VAL A 132 -7.23 -14.75 16.62
CA VAL A 132 -8.28 -14.25 17.51
C VAL A 132 -8.81 -15.36 18.42
N PRO A 133 -9.27 -15.04 19.64
CA PRO A 133 -9.91 -16.01 20.54
C PRO A 133 -11.15 -16.63 19.90
N VAL A 134 -11.26 -17.96 19.97
CA VAL A 134 -12.42 -18.73 19.52
C VAL A 134 -13.38 -18.92 20.69
N VAL A 135 -14.61 -18.46 20.53
CA VAL A 135 -15.67 -18.57 21.53
C VAL A 135 -16.59 -19.73 21.13
N GLN A 136 -16.35 -20.91 21.69
CA GLN A 136 -17.25 -22.05 21.46
C GLN A 136 -18.58 -21.82 22.19
N LEU A 137 -19.55 -21.24 21.47
CA LEU A 137 -20.94 -21.22 21.90
C LEU A 137 -21.47 -22.65 21.79
N ASN A 138 -21.42 -23.39 22.90
CA ASN A 138 -22.11 -24.66 23.06
C ASN A 138 -23.63 -24.43 23.01
N THR A 139 -24.14 -24.12 21.83
CA THR A 139 -25.54 -24.26 21.52
C THR A 139 -25.80 -25.76 21.44
N ARG A 140 -26.11 -26.38 22.58
CA ARG A 140 -26.84 -27.65 22.54
C ARG A 140 -28.09 -27.36 21.72
N LYS A 141 -28.09 -27.70 20.43
CA LYS A 141 -29.29 -27.88 19.63
C LYS A 141 -30.14 -28.87 20.41
N LYS A 142 -31.05 -28.36 21.24
CA LYS A 142 -32.16 -29.15 21.76
C LYS A 142 -32.93 -29.51 20.49
N ARG A 143 -32.69 -30.71 19.98
CA ARG A 143 -33.54 -31.38 19.00
C ARG A 143 -34.90 -31.51 19.69
N SER A 144 -35.73 -30.48 19.59
CA SER A 144 -37.14 -30.60 19.92
C SER A 144 -37.75 -31.39 18.78
N SER A 145 -37.73 -32.72 18.93
CA SER A 145 -38.72 -33.57 18.31
C SER A 145 -40.06 -33.10 18.86
N ASN A 146 -40.72 -32.22 18.13
CA ASN A 146 -42.16 -32.10 18.04
C ASN A 146 -42.45 -31.21 16.83
N ASN A 147 -42.92 -31.84 15.76
CA ASN A 147 -43.88 -31.19 14.88
C ASN A 147 -45.03 -30.72 15.77
N GLU A 148 -45.35 -29.44 15.67
CA GLU A 148 -46.60 -28.75 16.05
C GLU A 148 -46.31 -27.41 16.76
N LEU A 149 -47.15 -26.43 16.39
CA LEU A 149 -47.26 -25.05 16.89
C LEU A 149 -46.25 -24.00 16.38
N PHE A 150 -46.58 -23.42 15.22
CA PHE A 150 -46.68 -21.96 15.13
C PHE A 150 -48.06 -21.59 14.56
N GLU A 151 -49.09 -21.81 15.38
CA GLU A 151 -50.34 -21.05 15.35
C GLU A 151 -50.69 -20.78 16.81
N GLY A 152 -50.81 -19.50 17.18
CA GLY A 152 -51.22 -19.11 18.52
C GLY A 152 -50.62 -17.78 18.96
N ASN A 153 -51.37 -16.71 18.71
CA ASN A 153 -51.31 -15.52 19.56
C ASN A 153 -51.70 -15.94 20.98
N GLU A 154 -50.80 -15.85 21.94
CA GLU A 154 -51.18 -15.66 23.35
C GLU A 154 -50.04 -15.01 24.12
N TYR A 155 -50.40 -13.92 24.80
CA TYR A 155 -49.57 -13.21 25.77
C TYR A 155 -49.21 -14.18 26.90
N GLU A 156 -47.94 -14.57 26.99
CA GLU A 156 -47.34 -15.03 28.24
C GLU A 156 -46.24 -14.03 28.61
N ASP A 157 -46.47 -13.28 29.68
CA ASP A 157 -45.50 -12.42 30.34
C ASP A 157 -44.32 -13.27 30.83
N VAL A 158 -43.30 -13.40 29.99
CA VAL A 158 -41.98 -13.89 30.38
C VAL A 158 -41.23 -12.72 31.02
N ASP A 159 -40.89 -12.83 32.31
CA ASP A 159 -40.10 -11.88 33.10
C ASP A 159 -39.03 -11.14 32.28
N ASP A 160 -39.34 -9.90 31.90
CA ASP A 160 -38.50 -8.95 31.12
C ASP A 160 -37.18 -8.60 31.84
N ASP A 161 -37.11 -8.82 33.16
CA ASP A 161 -35.94 -8.47 33.96
C ASP A 161 -34.73 -9.38 33.75
N ARG A 162 -34.93 -10.65 33.35
CA ARG A 162 -33.81 -11.62 33.27
C ARG A 162 -33.04 -11.56 31.94
N TYR A 163 -33.67 -11.05 30.88
CA TYR A 163 -33.03 -10.83 29.57
C TYR A 163 -32.28 -9.49 29.49
N ASN A 164 -32.72 -8.46 30.23
CA ASN A 164 -32.08 -7.14 30.27
C ASN A 164 -30.71 -7.11 30.99
N ILE A 165 -30.39 -8.13 31.81
CA ILE A 165 -29.10 -8.19 32.53
C ILE A 165 -27.93 -8.55 31.61
N LEU A 166 -28.15 -9.32 30.54
CA LEU A 166 -27.08 -9.77 29.65
C LEU A 166 -26.70 -8.75 28.57
N TYR A 167 -27.63 -7.86 28.19
CA TYR A 167 -27.35 -6.77 27.24
C TYR A 167 -26.50 -5.64 27.83
N ASN A 168 -26.47 -5.50 29.16
CA ASN A 168 -25.71 -4.46 29.86
C ASN A 168 -24.40 -4.96 30.49
N PHE A 169 -24.09 -6.26 30.37
CA PHE A 169 -22.84 -6.82 30.89
C PHE A 169 -21.80 -6.90 29.78
N GLU A 170 -21.08 -5.80 29.56
CA GLU A 170 -19.89 -5.77 28.70
C GLU A 170 -18.67 -6.21 29.53
N PRO A 171 -18.15 -7.45 29.37
CA PRO A 171 -17.14 -8.01 30.26
C PRO A 171 -15.84 -7.20 30.27
N SER A 172 -15.54 -6.52 29.17
CA SER A 172 -14.36 -5.66 29.02
C SER A 172 -14.43 -4.37 29.84
N VAL A 173 -15.63 -3.92 30.19
CA VAL A 173 -15.88 -2.69 30.97
C VAL A 173 -16.13 -3.01 32.45
N VAL A 174 -16.81 -4.12 32.73
CA VAL A 174 -17.27 -4.46 34.09
C VAL A 174 -16.23 -5.25 34.88
N LEU A 175 -15.46 -6.13 34.23
CA LEU A 175 -14.47 -6.96 34.94
C LEU A 175 -13.14 -6.23 35.12
N PRO A 176 -12.45 -6.41 36.27
CA PRO A 176 -11.06 -5.99 36.42
C PRO A 176 -10.18 -6.58 35.31
N SER A 177 -9.25 -5.79 34.79
CA SER A 177 -8.41 -6.16 33.64
C SER A 177 -7.68 -7.49 33.85
N ALA A 178 -7.23 -7.80 35.07
CA ALA A 178 -6.57 -9.07 35.37
C ALA A 178 -7.48 -10.28 35.15
N ILE A 179 -8.76 -10.18 35.56
CA ILE A 179 -9.75 -11.25 35.39
C ILE A 179 -10.11 -11.36 33.91
N PHE A 180 -10.41 -10.23 33.26
CA PHE A 180 -10.74 -10.21 31.84
C PHE A 180 -9.62 -10.80 30.97
N CYS A 181 -8.36 -10.36 31.16
CA CYS A 181 -7.22 -10.89 30.43
C CYS A 181 -7.01 -12.38 30.69
N SER A 182 -7.21 -12.87 31.93
CA SER A 182 -7.10 -14.30 32.24
C SER A 182 -8.13 -15.13 31.47
N ILE A 183 -9.37 -14.64 31.39
CA ILE A 183 -10.45 -15.29 30.63
C ILE A 183 -10.11 -15.29 29.14
N VAL A 184 -9.75 -14.13 28.59
CA VAL A 184 -9.40 -14.01 27.16
C VAL A 184 -8.21 -14.91 26.81
N SER A 185 -7.19 -14.99 27.67
CA SER A 185 -6.02 -15.85 27.47
C SER A 185 -6.31 -17.35 27.58
N SER A 186 -7.44 -17.74 28.15
CA SER A 186 -7.83 -19.15 28.31
C SER A 186 -8.47 -19.76 27.06
N PHE A 187 -8.95 -18.93 26.14
CA PHE A 187 -9.55 -19.39 24.89
C PHE A 187 -8.48 -19.92 23.92
N SER A 188 -8.82 -20.96 23.17
CA SER A 188 -8.06 -21.35 21.99
C SER A 188 -8.11 -20.25 20.94
N THR A 189 -7.02 -20.00 20.23
CA THR A 189 -6.98 -18.99 19.16
C THR A 189 -7.09 -19.62 17.77
N GLY A 190 -7.89 -19.03 16.89
CA GLY A 190 -8.01 -19.40 15.48
C GLY A 190 -7.54 -18.28 14.55
N CYS A 191 -7.24 -18.60 13.30
CA CYS A 191 -6.93 -17.60 12.29
C CYS A 191 -8.17 -16.76 11.95
N TYR A 192 -7.98 -15.45 11.86
CA TYR A 192 -9.03 -14.51 11.49
C TYR A 192 -9.16 -14.49 9.96
N GLU A 193 -10.18 -15.18 9.49
CA GLU A 193 -10.53 -15.32 8.08
C GLU A 193 -12.02 -15.01 7.96
N HIS A 194 -12.40 -14.20 6.97
CA HIS A 194 -13.80 -13.93 6.67
C HIS A 194 -14.19 -14.58 5.36
N SER A 195 -15.16 -15.49 5.41
CA SER A 195 -15.73 -16.12 4.22
C SER A 195 -17.15 -16.61 4.49
N LEU A 196 -18.00 -16.67 3.47
CA LEU A 196 -19.31 -17.34 3.61
C LEU A 196 -19.15 -18.84 3.92
N LEU A 197 -18.01 -19.44 3.57
CA LEU A 197 -17.72 -20.84 3.88
C LEU A 197 -17.64 -21.13 5.39
N GLU A 198 -17.53 -20.10 6.24
CA GLU A 198 -17.60 -20.23 7.69
C GLU A 198 -18.93 -20.83 8.18
N PHE A 199 -20.03 -20.64 7.43
CA PHE A 199 -21.35 -21.19 7.79
C PHE A 199 -21.32 -22.71 7.98
N TRP A 200 -20.48 -23.38 7.20
CA TRP A 200 -20.30 -24.83 7.18
C TRP A 200 -18.97 -25.25 7.79
N SER A 201 -18.31 -24.37 8.56
CA SER A 201 -17.01 -24.61 9.18
C SER A 201 -15.94 -25.11 8.20
N TYR A 202 -16.03 -24.70 6.93
CA TYR A 202 -15.15 -25.17 5.85
C TYR A 202 -15.17 -26.69 5.62
N ASN A 203 -16.25 -27.38 5.99
CA ASN A 203 -16.40 -28.82 5.78
C ASN A 203 -16.69 -29.12 4.29
N GLU A 204 -15.81 -29.87 3.64
CA GLU A 204 -15.89 -30.17 2.22
C GLU A 204 -17.17 -30.93 1.85
N GLU A 205 -17.56 -31.93 2.67
CA GLU A 205 -18.74 -32.76 2.41
C GLU A 205 -20.04 -31.94 2.48
N GLU A 206 -20.14 -31.03 3.44
CA GLU A 206 -21.31 -30.16 3.56
C GLU A 206 -21.41 -29.20 2.36
N ILE A 207 -20.28 -28.59 1.99
CA ILE A 207 -20.20 -27.60 0.89
C ILE A 207 -20.50 -28.23 -0.47
N GLU A 208 -20.05 -29.46 -0.71
CA GLU A 208 -20.33 -30.18 -1.96
C GLU A 208 -21.82 -30.52 -2.13
N SER A 209 -22.54 -30.70 -1.01
CA SER A 209 -23.96 -31.08 -1.00
C SER A 209 -24.95 -29.90 -0.98
N LEU A 210 -24.46 -28.66 -0.99
CA LEU A 210 -25.30 -27.47 -0.80
C LEU A 210 -26.29 -27.24 -1.93
N THR A 211 -27.50 -26.84 -1.55
CA THR A 211 -28.46 -26.22 -2.47
C THR A 211 -28.42 -24.70 -2.35
N LYS A 212 -28.96 -24.00 -3.35
CA LYS A 212 -29.06 -22.54 -3.31
C LYS A 212 -29.92 -22.06 -2.14
N GLU A 213 -30.98 -22.80 -1.83
CA GLU A 213 -31.88 -22.52 -0.72
C GLU A 213 -31.15 -22.61 0.62
N ASP A 214 -30.24 -23.57 0.79
CA ASP A 214 -29.42 -23.70 2.00
C ASP A 214 -28.48 -22.51 2.18
N ILE A 215 -27.87 -22.05 1.09
CA ILE A 215 -26.97 -20.88 1.08
C ILE A 215 -27.75 -19.62 1.48
N ILE A 216 -28.92 -19.39 0.88
CA ILE A 216 -29.80 -18.25 1.20
C ILE A 216 -30.30 -18.35 2.64
N PHE A 217 -30.67 -19.54 3.10
CA PHE A 217 -31.13 -19.76 4.47
C PHE A 217 -30.03 -19.42 5.47
N ALA A 218 -28.82 -19.95 5.28
CA ALA A 218 -27.68 -19.67 6.13
C ALA A 218 -27.39 -18.16 6.17
N LEU A 219 -27.23 -17.53 5.00
CA LEU A 219 -26.90 -16.11 4.88
C LEU A 219 -27.85 -15.18 5.66
N ASN A 220 -29.15 -15.49 5.71
CA ASN A 220 -30.13 -14.63 6.38
C ASN A 220 -30.33 -14.97 7.87
N HIS A 221 -29.93 -16.15 8.33
CA HIS A 221 -30.15 -16.60 9.72
C HIS A 221 -28.88 -16.65 10.57
N THR A 222 -27.69 -16.72 9.98
CA THR A 222 -26.43 -16.79 10.71
C THR A 222 -25.81 -15.40 10.88
N THR A 223 -25.80 -14.90 12.11
CA THR A 223 -25.13 -13.64 12.48
C THR A 223 -23.85 -13.84 13.28
N ILE A 224 -23.61 -15.07 13.76
CA ILE A 224 -22.45 -15.46 14.55
C ILE A 224 -21.66 -16.50 13.75
N SER A 225 -20.35 -16.30 13.66
CA SER A 225 -19.44 -17.26 13.01
C SER A 225 -19.47 -18.61 13.75
N PRO A 226 -19.80 -19.72 13.07
CA PRO A 226 -19.71 -21.05 13.66
C PRO A 226 -18.27 -21.47 14.01
N VAL A 227 -17.29 -20.86 13.35
CA VAL A 227 -15.86 -21.17 13.51
C VAL A 227 -15.26 -20.39 14.68
N LEU A 228 -15.51 -19.07 14.73
CA LEU A 228 -14.89 -18.19 15.72
C LEU A 228 -15.80 -17.86 16.91
N GLY A 229 -17.12 -18.03 16.76
CA GLY A 229 -18.11 -17.61 17.76
C GLY A 229 -18.26 -16.10 17.89
N LEU A 230 -17.74 -15.34 16.93
CA LEU A 230 -17.79 -13.88 16.90
C LEU A 230 -18.98 -13.39 16.08
N SER A 231 -19.53 -12.24 16.46
CA SER A 231 -20.58 -11.56 15.68
C SER A 231 -20.00 -11.05 14.37
N MET A 232 -20.64 -11.38 13.25
CA MET A 232 -20.15 -11.12 11.90
C MET A 232 -21.24 -10.51 11.02
N HIS A 233 -20.87 -9.49 10.25
CA HIS A 233 -21.76 -8.87 9.26
C HIS A 233 -21.45 -9.40 7.85
N TYR A 234 -21.91 -10.62 7.56
CA TYR A 234 -21.67 -11.29 6.26
C TYR A 234 -22.20 -10.53 5.04
N THR A 235 -23.15 -9.61 5.23
CA THR A 235 -23.63 -8.71 4.17
C THR A 235 -22.53 -7.79 3.63
N GLN A 236 -21.47 -7.51 4.41
CA GLN A 236 -20.32 -6.72 3.94
C GLN A 236 -19.42 -7.49 2.97
N LEU A 237 -19.50 -8.83 2.97
CA LEU A 237 -18.76 -9.66 2.01
C LEU A 237 -19.45 -9.76 0.65
N LEU A 238 -20.68 -9.26 0.53
CA LEU A 238 -21.47 -9.33 -0.70
C LEU A 238 -21.57 -7.97 -1.39
N GLY A 239 -21.46 -7.98 -2.72
CA GLY A 239 -21.76 -6.81 -3.57
C GLY A 239 -22.91 -7.09 -4.53
N GLY A 240 -23.61 -6.04 -4.96
CA GLY A 240 -24.74 -6.16 -5.88
C GLY A 240 -25.93 -6.94 -5.31
N VAL A 241 -26.15 -6.84 -3.99
CA VAL A 241 -27.18 -7.60 -3.27
C VAL A 241 -28.59 -7.27 -3.79
N LYS A 242 -29.35 -8.29 -4.19
CA LYS A 242 -30.77 -8.21 -4.54
C LYS A 242 -31.61 -8.79 -3.41
N ARG A 243 -32.63 -8.05 -3.01
CA ARG A 243 -33.57 -8.44 -1.95
C ARG A 243 -34.97 -8.65 -2.52
N ASN A 244 -35.72 -9.57 -1.92
CA ASN A 244 -37.14 -9.73 -2.21
C ASN A 244 -37.98 -8.65 -1.47
N ALA A 245 -39.30 -8.68 -1.68
CA ALA A 245 -40.24 -7.73 -1.06
C ALA A 245 -40.28 -7.82 0.49
N SER A 246 -39.86 -8.94 1.09
CA SER A 246 -39.77 -9.10 2.55
C SER A 246 -38.39 -8.72 3.12
N GLY A 247 -37.46 -8.26 2.30
CA GLY A 247 -36.14 -7.80 2.72
C GLY A 247 -35.06 -8.90 2.81
N VAL A 248 -35.39 -10.15 2.47
CA VAL A 248 -34.49 -11.31 2.44
C VAL A 248 -33.56 -11.21 1.23
N ILE A 249 -32.28 -11.50 1.42
CA ILE A 249 -31.29 -11.52 0.34
C ILE A 249 -31.49 -12.79 -0.50
N VAL A 250 -31.67 -12.63 -1.82
CA VAL A 250 -31.96 -13.74 -2.74
C VAL A 250 -30.87 -13.96 -3.80
N ALA A 251 -30.08 -12.93 -4.10
CA ALA A 251 -28.98 -13.01 -5.06
C ALA A 251 -27.93 -11.93 -4.76
N ALA A 252 -26.70 -12.15 -5.22
CA ALA A 252 -25.64 -11.16 -5.17
C ALA A 252 -24.73 -11.27 -6.39
N SER A 253 -24.07 -10.18 -6.80
CA SER A 253 -23.22 -10.16 -8.00
C SER A 253 -21.74 -10.37 -7.69
N SER A 254 -21.32 -10.13 -6.46
CA SER A 254 -19.94 -10.37 -6.04
C SER A 254 -19.85 -10.89 -4.62
N LEU A 255 -18.81 -11.68 -4.36
CA LEU A 255 -18.51 -12.29 -3.08
C LEU A 255 -17.03 -12.07 -2.73
N LEU A 256 -16.76 -11.63 -1.51
CA LEU A 256 -15.43 -11.42 -0.96
C LEU A 256 -15.06 -12.55 0.01
N SER A 257 -13.81 -12.97 -0.02
CA SER A 257 -13.15 -13.72 1.05
C SER A 257 -11.88 -13.00 1.44
N GLN A 258 -11.65 -12.90 2.75
CA GLN A 258 -10.59 -12.07 3.31
C GLN A 258 -9.73 -12.88 4.28
N TRP A 259 -8.42 -12.75 4.14
CA TRP A 259 -7.41 -13.34 5.03
C TRP A 259 -6.68 -12.22 5.75
N MET A 260 -6.72 -12.21 7.08
CA MET A 260 -6.04 -11.21 7.89
C MET A 260 -4.64 -11.70 8.27
N VAL A 261 -3.61 -11.08 7.70
CA VAL A 261 -2.20 -11.36 7.99
C VAL A 261 -1.74 -10.51 9.17
N HIS A 262 -1.14 -11.13 10.16
CA HIS A 262 -0.64 -10.46 11.36
C HIS A 262 0.54 -9.51 11.06
N VAL A 263 0.46 -8.32 11.65
CA VAL A 263 1.54 -7.33 11.67
C VAL A 263 1.95 -7.07 13.10
N ASN A 264 3.24 -7.26 13.38
CA ASN A 264 3.86 -6.82 14.63
C ASN A 264 4.52 -5.47 14.40
N PHE A 265 3.86 -4.38 14.79
CA PHE A 265 4.35 -3.01 14.62
C PHE A 265 5.71 -2.75 15.29
N SER A 266 6.08 -3.51 16.33
CA SER A 266 7.39 -3.37 16.97
C SER A 266 8.54 -4.00 16.18
N ALA A 267 8.24 -4.89 15.23
CA ALA A 267 9.20 -5.57 14.38
C ALA A 267 9.19 -5.05 12.93
N VAL A 268 8.37 -4.02 12.64
CA VAL A 268 8.32 -3.41 11.31
C VAL A 268 9.58 -2.58 11.08
N ASP A 269 10.29 -2.92 10.02
CA ASP A 269 11.43 -2.16 9.51
C ASP A 269 11.19 -1.84 8.03
N MET A 270 10.89 -0.58 7.74
CA MET A 270 10.60 -0.11 6.38
C MET A 270 11.84 -0.07 5.49
N ASP A 271 13.05 -0.06 6.07
CA ASP A 271 14.29 -0.11 5.28
C ASP A 271 14.52 -1.53 4.71
N LEU A 272 14.04 -2.56 5.43
CA LEU A 272 14.14 -3.98 5.03
C LEU A 272 12.93 -4.49 4.23
N VAL A 273 11.73 -4.09 4.63
CA VAL A 273 10.46 -4.68 4.16
C VAL A 273 9.65 -3.71 3.28
N GLY A 274 10.02 -2.42 3.25
CA GLY A 274 9.40 -1.41 2.41
C GLY A 274 9.85 -1.45 0.95
N ASN A 275 9.19 -0.65 0.11
CA ASN A 275 9.55 -0.48 -1.30
C ASN A 275 10.33 0.83 -1.52
N ASP A 276 11.06 0.90 -2.64
CA ASP A 276 11.80 2.11 -3.00
C ASP A 276 10.87 3.26 -3.42
N GLY A 277 9.61 2.95 -3.73
CA GLY A 277 8.57 3.92 -4.04
C GLY A 277 8.03 4.68 -2.83
N GLY A 278 8.34 4.27 -1.59
CA GLY A 278 7.81 4.90 -0.37
C GLY A 278 6.28 4.81 -0.26
N THR A 279 5.70 3.75 -0.82
CA THR A 279 4.25 3.48 -0.88
C THR A 279 3.86 2.14 -0.26
N ALA A 280 4.83 1.35 0.20
CA ALA A 280 4.55 0.10 0.91
C ALA A 280 3.91 0.39 2.26
N ASP A 281 2.89 -0.40 2.59
CA ASP A 281 2.27 -0.40 3.91
C ASP A 281 3.12 -1.23 4.91
N TRP A 282 2.94 -1.01 6.21
CA TRP A 282 3.70 -1.68 7.27
C TRP A 282 3.50 -3.19 7.24
N ALA A 283 4.58 -3.95 7.14
CA ALA A 283 4.53 -5.41 7.09
C ALA A 283 5.66 -6.05 7.91
N THR A 284 5.43 -7.30 8.31
CA THR A 284 6.49 -8.17 8.85
C THR A 284 7.12 -8.99 7.72
N GLY A 285 8.39 -9.35 7.85
CA GLY A 285 9.11 -10.09 6.80
C GLY A 285 8.44 -11.42 6.42
N GLN A 286 7.95 -12.20 7.39
CA GLN A 286 7.22 -13.44 7.12
C GLN A 286 5.88 -13.19 6.44
N GLY A 287 5.15 -12.15 6.84
CA GLY A 287 3.90 -11.74 6.19
C GLY A 287 4.11 -11.42 4.70
N MET A 288 5.18 -10.70 4.35
CA MET A 288 5.50 -10.38 2.95
C MET A 288 5.82 -11.63 2.10
N ILE A 289 6.51 -12.62 2.69
CA ILE A 289 6.81 -13.89 2.02
C ILE A 289 5.52 -14.64 1.72
N TRP A 290 4.60 -14.72 2.70
CA TRP A 290 3.31 -15.37 2.49
C TRP A 290 2.42 -14.59 1.50
N GLU A 291 2.38 -13.26 1.57
CA GLU A 291 1.66 -12.42 0.60
C GLU A 291 2.18 -12.66 -0.84
N GLN A 292 3.48 -12.92 -1.04
CA GLN A 292 4.01 -13.32 -2.35
C GLN A 292 3.51 -14.70 -2.77
N SER A 293 3.51 -15.67 -1.85
CA SER A 293 2.96 -17.02 -2.10
C SER A 293 1.49 -16.95 -2.50
N PHE A 294 0.71 -16.11 -1.83
CA PHE A 294 -0.70 -15.85 -2.12
C PHE A 294 -0.86 -15.30 -3.54
N LEU A 295 -0.11 -14.26 -3.93
CA LEU A 295 -0.18 -13.69 -5.29
C LEU A 295 0.18 -14.73 -6.36
N ASN A 296 1.26 -15.49 -6.19
CA ASN A 296 1.67 -16.53 -7.15
C ASN A 296 0.59 -17.63 -7.29
N THR A 297 -0.04 -18.00 -6.17
CA THR A 297 -1.10 -19.01 -6.14
C THR A 297 -2.34 -18.50 -6.86
N MET A 298 -2.75 -17.25 -6.60
CA MET A 298 -3.91 -16.65 -7.24
C MET A 298 -3.69 -16.38 -8.73
N GLU A 299 -2.48 -16.00 -9.14
CA GLU A 299 -2.13 -15.89 -10.56
C GLU A 299 -2.31 -17.22 -11.29
N ASN A 300 -1.85 -18.33 -10.69
CA ASN A 300 -2.05 -19.67 -11.23
C ASN A 300 -3.54 -20.09 -11.25
N VAL A 301 -4.29 -19.79 -10.19
CA VAL A 301 -5.73 -20.01 -10.15
C VAL A 301 -6.42 -19.27 -11.30
N THR A 302 -6.23 -17.96 -11.41
CA THR A 302 -6.90 -17.13 -12.41
C THR A 302 -6.51 -17.52 -13.83
N SER A 303 -5.24 -17.87 -14.09
CA SER A 303 -4.81 -18.32 -15.41
C SER A 303 -5.31 -19.72 -15.80
N SER A 304 -5.71 -20.54 -14.81
CA SER A 304 -6.34 -21.85 -15.06
C SER A 304 -7.86 -21.80 -15.24
N LEU A 305 -8.51 -20.65 -15.01
CA LEU A 305 -9.95 -20.51 -15.13
C LEU A 305 -10.39 -20.39 -16.58
N ASP A 306 -11.44 -21.13 -16.94
CA ASP A 306 -12.07 -21.01 -18.24
C ASP A 306 -13.05 -19.83 -18.22
N HIS A 307 -12.69 -18.73 -18.89
CA HIS A 307 -13.50 -17.49 -18.98
C HIS A 307 -14.83 -17.67 -19.73
N SER A 308 -15.18 -18.90 -20.13
CA SER A 308 -16.45 -19.27 -20.75
C SER A 308 -17.60 -19.28 -19.76
N ASN A 309 -17.33 -19.61 -18.49
CA ASN A 309 -18.26 -19.45 -17.39
C ASN A 309 -18.24 -17.97 -16.98
N ALA A 310 -19.41 -17.36 -16.76
CA ALA A 310 -19.52 -15.94 -16.37
C ALA A 310 -18.99 -15.64 -14.94
N THR A 311 -17.98 -16.38 -14.48
CA THR A 311 -17.34 -16.31 -13.17
C THR A 311 -15.92 -15.76 -13.32
N ASP A 312 -15.70 -14.54 -12.86
CA ASP A 312 -14.36 -13.93 -12.81
C ASP A 312 -13.85 -13.91 -11.37
N VAL A 313 -12.53 -14.10 -11.21
CA VAL A 313 -11.84 -14.10 -9.92
C VAL A 313 -10.78 -13.01 -9.92
N LEU A 314 -11.00 -12.02 -9.07
CA LEU A 314 -10.10 -10.91 -8.80
C LEU A 314 -9.43 -11.14 -7.45
N TYR A 315 -8.19 -10.70 -7.29
CA TYR A 315 -7.46 -10.86 -6.06
C TYR A 315 -6.57 -9.65 -5.79
N GLU A 316 -6.37 -9.38 -4.50
CA GLU A 316 -5.53 -8.31 -4.01
C GLU A 316 -4.78 -8.78 -2.77
N ALA A 317 -3.49 -8.49 -2.73
CA ALA A 317 -2.71 -8.57 -1.50
C ALA A 317 -2.23 -7.16 -1.14
N SER A 318 -2.09 -6.85 0.15
CA SER A 318 -1.66 -5.55 0.66
C SER A 318 -0.29 -5.12 0.10
N ARG A 319 0.62 -6.06 -0.24
CA ARG A 319 1.89 -5.73 -0.93
C ARG A 319 1.74 -5.32 -2.40
N SER A 320 0.66 -5.71 -3.09
CA SER A 320 0.54 -5.57 -4.54
C SER A 320 0.58 -4.09 -4.96
N PHE A 321 -0.06 -3.21 -4.19
CA PHE A 321 -0.03 -1.76 -4.43
C PHE A 321 1.39 -1.20 -4.38
N GLY A 322 2.19 -1.62 -3.39
CA GLY A 322 3.58 -1.22 -3.26
C GLY A 322 4.44 -1.73 -4.41
N ASP A 323 4.26 -2.98 -4.80
CA ASP A 323 5.02 -3.60 -5.90
C ASP A 323 4.71 -2.90 -7.24
N ILE A 324 3.42 -2.69 -7.56
CA ILE A 324 2.99 -2.02 -8.81
C ILE A 324 3.42 -0.56 -8.84
N SER A 325 3.24 0.17 -7.72
CA SER A 325 3.64 1.58 -7.65
C SER A 325 5.14 1.76 -7.82
N SER A 326 5.93 0.95 -7.12
CA SER A 326 7.40 1.02 -7.25
C SER A 326 7.86 0.66 -8.65
N ALA A 327 7.29 -0.38 -9.28
CA ALA A 327 7.56 -0.73 -10.66
C ALA A 327 7.23 0.44 -11.61
N ALA A 328 6.05 1.06 -11.48
CA ALA A 328 5.65 2.19 -12.32
C ALA A 328 6.59 3.40 -12.20
N MET A 329 7.15 3.65 -11.01
CA MET A 329 8.09 4.75 -10.80
C MET A 329 9.46 4.51 -11.46
N PHE A 330 9.98 3.28 -11.42
CA PHE A 330 11.34 2.97 -11.88
C PHE A 330 11.42 2.38 -13.30
N GLN A 331 10.32 1.89 -13.87
CA GLN A 331 10.26 1.40 -15.26
C GLN A 331 10.64 2.48 -16.29
N ASP A 332 10.46 3.75 -15.92
CA ASP A 332 10.64 4.89 -16.83
C ASP A 332 12.06 5.48 -16.86
N ILE A 333 13.03 4.87 -16.16
CA ILE A 333 14.42 5.36 -16.15
C ILE A 333 15.03 5.38 -17.56
N LEU A 334 14.64 4.44 -18.44
CA LEU A 334 15.07 4.43 -19.84
C LEU A 334 14.47 5.58 -20.64
N LYS A 335 13.23 6.01 -20.33
CA LYS A 335 12.62 7.18 -20.97
C LYS A 335 13.36 8.46 -20.60
N ILE A 336 13.81 8.58 -19.34
CA ILE A 336 14.67 9.69 -18.91
C ILE A 336 15.95 9.71 -19.72
N ALA A 337 16.65 8.58 -19.86
CA ALA A 337 17.87 8.48 -20.66
C ALA A 337 17.66 8.86 -22.14
N CYS A 338 16.57 8.41 -22.75
CA CYS A 338 16.17 8.83 -24.10
C CYS A 338 15.92 10.34 -24.17
N GLY A 339 15.27 10.93 -23.16
CA GLY A 339 15.07 12.38 -23.06
C GLY A 339 16.38 13.15 -23.00
N VAL A 340 17.33 12.71 -22.17
CA VAL A 340 18.69 13.28 -22.10
C VAL A 340 19.38 13.26 -23.45
N PHE A 341 19.30 12.11 -24.14
CA PHE A 341 19.90 11.95 -25.46
C PHE A 341 19.26 12.85 -26.52
N LEU A 342 17.93 13.00 -26.50
CA LEU A 342 17.22 13.91 -27.40
C LEU A 342 17.59 15.38 -27.13
N THR A 343 17.68 15.80 -25.87
CA THR A 343 18.14 17.15 -25.51
C THR A 343 19.57 17.38 -25.99
N PHE A 344 20.46 16.40 -25.85
CA PHE A 344 21.81 16.50 -26.40
C PHE A 344 21.81 16.71 -27.92
N ILE A 345 21.03 15.93 -28.67
CA ILE A 345 20.87 16.11 -30.12
C ILE A 345 20.32 17.50 -30.44
N PHE A 346 19.30 17.96 -29.72
CA PHE A 346 18.70 19.27 -29.91
C PHE A 346 19.73 20.39 -29.73
N VAL A 347 20.47 20.38 -28.62
CA VAL A 347 21.53 21.36 -28.34
C VAL A 347 22.60 21.34 -29.44
N LEU A 348 22.99 20.15 -29.90
CA LEU A 348 23.94 20.02 -31.01
C LEU A 348 23.41 20.67 -32.28
N LEU A 349 22.14 20.44 -32.65
CA LEU A 349 21.54 21.00 -33.86
C LEU A 349 21.37 22.52 -33.79
N VAL A 350 21.06 23.07 -32.62
CA VAL A 350 20.83 24.53 -32.44
C VAL A 350 22.14 25.30 -32.37
N LEU A 351 23.15 24.80 -31.64
CA LEU A 351 24.41 25.51 -31.42
C LEU A 351 25.48 25.23 -32.49
N SER A 352 25.42 24.07 -33.16
CA SER A 352 26.41 23.71 -34.18
C SER A 352 26.02 24.24 -35.54
N LYS A 353 27.03 24.62 -36.32
CA LYS A 353 26.88 24.78 -37.77
C LYS A 353 27.28 23.46 -38.43
N PHE A 354 26.65 23.12 -39.56
CA PHE A 354 26.89 21.86 -40.29
C PHE A 354 28.25 21.83 -41.03
N THR A 355 29.34 22.17 -40.34
CA THR A 355 30.71 22.14 -40.84
C THR A 355 31.58 21.38 -39.85
N CYS A 356 32.51 20.54 -40.31
CA CYS A 356 33.33 19.67 -39.46
C CYS A 356 34.16 20.42 -38.39
N LEU A 357 34.43 21.71 -38.61
CA LEU A 357 35.21 22.56 -37.68
C LEU A 357 34.33 23.36 -36.71
N GLU A 358 33.05 23.57 -37.03
CA GLU A 358 32.12 24.39 -36.23
C GLU A 358 31.08 23.54 -35.48
N ILE A 359 31.31 22.22 -35.44
CA ILE A 359 30.47 21.29 -34.68
C ILE A 359 30.82 21.37 -33.19
N ARG A 360 29.84 21.71 -32.36
CA ARG A 360 30.03 22.06 -30.95
C ARG A 360 29.80 20.87 -30.02
N ILE A 361 30.38 19.71 -30.35
CA ILE A 361 30.18 18.46 -29.59
C ILE A 361 30.71 18.57 -28.16
N ILE A 362 31.97 18.97 -28.01
CA ILE A 362 32.64 19.07 -26.70
C ILE A 362 31.92 20.05 -25.77
N PRO A 363 31.62 21.31 -26.15
CA PRO A 363 30.92 22.22 -25.25
C PRO A 363 29.48 21.78 -24.96
N ALA A 364 28.74 21.20 -25.92
CA ALA A 364 27.40 20.66 -25.66
C ALA A 364 27.44 19.50 -24.66
N GLY A 365 28.40 18.58 -24.81
CA GLY A 365 28.57 17.44 -23.90
C GLY A 365 29.05 17.88 -22.52
N ALA A 366 29.98 18.85 -22.46
CA ALA A 366 30.46 19.42 -21.21
C ALA A 366 29.34 20.18 -20.47
N GLY A 367 28.50 20.95 -21.17
CA GLY A 367 27.35 21.63 -20.58
C GLY A 367 26.38 20.64 -19.92
N LEU A 368 25.98 19.60 -20.66
CA LEU A 368 25.10 18.56 -20.13
C LEU A 368 25.72 17.79 -18.95
N ALA A 369 27.03 17.49 -19.02
CA ALA A 369 27.74 16.85 -17.93
C ALA A 369 27.81 17.74 -16.68
N CYS A 370 27.99 19.05 -16.84
CA CYS A 370 27.95 20.01 -15.72
C CYS A 370 26.60 20.01 -15.00
N VAL A 371 25.48 19.95 -15.73
CA VAL A 371 24.14 19.85 -15.12
C VAL A 371 24.00 18.55 -14.30
N GLY A 372 24.47 17.43 -14.85
CA GLY A 372 24.48 16.14 -14.14
C GLY A 372 25.36 16.17 -12.88
N LEU A 373 26.58 16.72 -12.98
CA LEU A 373 27.49 16.86 -11.84
C LEU A 373 26.94 17.80 -10.77
N ALA A 374 26.25 18.87 -11.16
CA ALA A 374 25.59 19.78 -10.22
C ALA A 374 24.49 19.06 -9.44
N PHE A 375 23.66 18.24 -10.10
CA PHE A 375 22.64 17.43 -9.44
C PHE A 375 23.26 16.43 -8.45
N ILE A 376 24.26 15.65 -8.88
CA ILE A 376 24.94 14.67 -8.02
C ILE A 376 25.60 15.36 -6.81
N SER A 377 26.27 16.49 -7.04
CA SER A 377 26.88 17.29 -5.99
C SER A 377 25.85 17.83 -4.99
N ALA A 378 24.69 18.28 -5.47
CA ALA A 378 23.61 18.76 -4.61
C ALA A 378 23.02 17.62 -3.76
N CYS A 379 22.74 16.47 -4.36
CA CYS A 379 22.29 15.28 -3.63
C CYS A 379 23.33 14.82 -2.59
N GLY A 380 24.61 14.82 -2.95
CA GLY A 380 25.70 14.47 -2.03
C GLY A 380 25.80 15.44 -0.86
N PHE A 381 25.73 16.75 -1.12
CA PHE A 381 25.75 17.76 -0.07
C PHE A 381 24.55 17.62 0.88
N CYS A 382 23.33 17.46 0.35
CA CYS A 382 22.13 17.23 1.15
C CYS A 382 22.22 15.95 1.99
N SER A 383 22.75 14.87 1.41
CA SER A 383 23.00 13.61 2.09
C SER A 383 24.03 13.73 3.23
N ALA A 384 25.08 14.54 3.04
CA ALA A 384 26.04 14.85 4.10
C ALA A 384 25.40 15.61 5.28
N LEU A 385 24.38 16.42 5.01
CA LEU A 385 23.56 17.09 6.05
C LEU A 385 22.52 16.17 6.70
N GLY A 386 22.40 14.91 6.24
CA GLY A 386 21.43 13.94 6.75
C GLY A 386 20.01 14.13 6.19
N ILE A 387 19.86 14.87 5.09
CA ILE A 387 18.58 15.03 4.40
C ILE A 387 18.30 13.78 3.56
N PHE A 388 17.16 13.15 3.80
CA PHE A 388 16.76 11.92 3.13
C PHE A 388 16.31 12.15 1.68
N TYR A 389 16.54 11.15 0.84
CA TYR A 389 16.08 11.13 -0.54
C TYR A 389 14.72 10.44 -0.63
N GLY A 390 13.70 11.18 -1.06
CA GLY A 390 12.38 10.66 -1.33
C GLY A 390 12.18 10.15 -2.78
N PRO A 391 11.12 9.36 -3.02
CA PRO A 391 10.79 8.77 -4.32
C PRO A 391 10.53 9.82 -5.43
N VAL A 392 9.95 10.97 -5.07
CA VAL A 392 9.63 12.06 -6.01
C VAL A 392 10.89 12.66 -6.64
N HIS A 393 12.03 12.62 -5.94
CA HIS A 393 13.28 13.17 -6.45
C HIS A 393 13.81 12.44 -7.69
N THR A 394 13.32 11.24 -7.97
CA THR A 394 13.63 10.51 -9.22
C THR A 394 13.22 11.27 -10.49
N SER A 395 12.29 12.21 -10.39
CA SER A 395 11.88 13.10 -11.49
C SER A 395 12.74 14.36 -11.64
N LEU A 396 13.52 14.74 -10.61
CA LEU A 396 14.34 15.97 -10.62
C LEU A 396 15.39 16.01 -11.74
N PRO A 397 16.11 14.93 -12.09
CA PRO A 397 17.10 14.98 -13.16
C PRO A 397 16.53 15.50 -14.48
N PHE A 398 15.30 15.11 -14.81
CA PHE A 398 14.63 15.55 -16.03
C PHE A 398 14.27 17.04 -15.98
N LEU A 399 13.69 17.50 -14.87
CA LEU A 399 13.32 18.90 -14.69
C LEU A 399 14.54 19.83 -14.66
N LEU A 400 15.58 19.46 -13.93
CA LEU A 400 16.82 20.22 -13.82
C LEU A 400 17.58 20.26 -15.13
N MET A 401 17.48 19.21 -15.96
CA MET A 401 18.07 19.22 -17.29
C MET A 401 17.35 20.19 -18.23
N GLY A 402 16.02 20.24 -18.19
CA GLY A 402 15.26 21.18 -19.02
C GLY A 402 15.58 22.64 -18.71
N ILE A 403 15.75 22.96 -17.42
CA ILE A 403 16.10 24.33 -16.97
C ILE A 403 17.60 24.61 -17.17
N GLY A 404 18.46 23.70 -16.75
CA GLY A 404 19.91 23.91 -16.73
C GLY A 404 20.60 23.88 -18.09
N VAL A 405 19.91 23.46 -19.15
CA VAL A 405 20.41 23.52 -20.54
C VAL A 405 20.05 24.86 -21.22
N ASP A 406 19.12 25.65 -20.66
CA ASP A 406 18.75 26.97 -21.18
C ASP A 406 19.84 28.02 -20.91
N ASP A 407 20.51 27.91 -19.76
CA ASP A 407 21.71 28.68 -19.40
C ASP A 407 22.97 28.17 -20.15
#